data_AF-A0A653CJP7-F1
#
_entry.id   AF-A0A653CJP7-F1
#
_cell.length_a   1.000
_cell.length_b   1.000
_cell.length_c   1.000
_cell.angle_alpha   90.00
_cell.angle_beta   90.00
_cell.angle_gamma   90.00
#
_symmetry.space_group_name_H-M   'P 1'
#
loop_
_entity.id
_entity.type
_entity.pdbx_description
1 polymer ?
#
loop_
_entity_poly.entity_id
_entity_poly.type
_entity_poly.pdbx_seq_one_letter_code
_entity_poly.pdbx_strand_id
1 'polypeptide(L)'
;MSRLKDCPPGLELLAPVDQLLVHRKVTISEFVSREKADHEYLIGNRFGDRLYSAYEFSDWGNASCYSENRPFKMRVFSNRGVEAICFDRPFSSCYQCIEAYSTSHGHIGRVSQICGMCRPTFSVTGITNDCFLTIYGPLCCCNSSFDDFK
;
A
#
# COMPACT_ATOMS: atom_id res chain seq x y z
N MET A 1 -24.03 -13.67 -8.67
CA MET A 1 -23.43 -12.63 -7.80
C MET A 1 -23.59 -11.29 -8.49
N SER A 2 -24.53 -10.47 -8.05
CA SER A 2 -24.74 -9.12 -8.59
C SER A 2 -23.49 -8.29 -8.41
N ARG A 3 -22.99 -7.65 -9.49
CA ARG A 3 -21.95 -6.61 -9.39
C ARG A 3 -22.41 -5.57 -8.36
N LEU A 4 -21.57 -5.27 -7.38
CA LEU A 4 -21.72 -4.06 -6.55
C LEU A 4 -21.74 -2.87 -7.51
N LYS A 5 -22.88 -2.16 -7.57
CA LYS A 5 -23.16 -1.17 -8.62
C LYS A 5 -22.17 0.01 -8.65
N ASP A 6 -21.39 0.20 -7.60
CA ASP A 6 -20.44 1.31 -7.45
C ASP A 6 -19.03 0.84 -7.01
N CYS A 7 -18.71 -0.45 -7.16
CA CYS A 7 -17.38 -0.96 -6.80
C CYS A 7 -16.41 -0.85 -8.00
N PRO A 8 -15.25 -0.19 -7.86
CA PRO A 8 -14.26 -0.12 -8.92
C PRO A 8 -13.82 -1.53 -9.35
N PRO A 9 -13.67 -1.78 -10.67
CA PRO A 9 -13.20 -3.06 -11.16
C PRO A 9 -11.87 -3.48 -10.51
N GLY A 10 -11.80 -4.71 -10.03
CA GLY A 10 -10.64 -5.26 -9.34
C GLY A 10 -10.70 -5.15 -7.81
N LEU A 11 -11.53 -4.27 -7.24
CA LEU A 11 -11.66 -4.13 -5.78
C LEU A 11 -12.83 -4.93 -5.18
N GLU A 12 -13.55 -5.71 -5.98
CA GLU A 12 -14.75 -6.43 -5.55
C GLU A 12 -14.44 -7.51 -4.51
N LEU A 13 -13.20 -8.02 -4.49
CA LEU A 13 -12.75 -9.04 -3.53
C LEU A 13 -12.63 -8.50 -2.11
N LEU A 14 -12.57 -7.18 -1.91
CA LEU A 14 -12.51 -6.57 -0.58
C LEU A 14 -13.87 -6.50 0.10
N ALA A 15 -14.98 -6.56 -0.65
CA ALA A 15 -16.32 -6.38 -0.09
C ALA A 15 -16.70 -7.36 1.03
N PRO A 16 -16.39 -8.68 0.94
CA PRO A 16 -16.67 -9.62 2.01
C PRO A 16 -15.54 -9.75 3.05
N VAL A 17 -14.47 -8.96 2.92
CA VAL A 17 -13.23 -9.15 3.69
C VAL A 17 -13.19 -8.18 4.87
N ASP A 18 -13.00 -8.74 6.06
CA ASP A 18 -12.90 -8.01 7.32
C ASP A 18 -11.45 -7.86 7.82
N GLN A 19 -10.54 -8.71 7.34
CA GLN A 19 -9.12 -8.65 7.66
C GLN A 19 -8.24 -8.97 6.45
N LEU A 20 -7.25 -8.11 6.22
CA LEU A 20 -6.18 -8.34 5.24
C LEU A 20 -4.88 -8.73 5.95
N LEU A 21 -4.25 -9.77 5.45
CA LEU A 21 -2.91 -10.20 5.83
C LEU A 21 -1.96 -9.83 4.69
N VAL A 22 -0.84 -9.18 5.02
CA VAL A 22 0.15 -8.74 4.03
C VAL A 22 1.48 -9.41 4.35
N HIS A 23 2.00 -10.17 3.39
CA HIS A 23 3.27 -10.88 3.52
C HIS A 23 4.23 -10.40 2.44
N ARG A 24 5.42 -9.93 2.85
CA ARG A 24 6.52 -9.69 1.91
C ARG A 24 7.09 -11.03 1.48
N LYS A 25 7.20 -11.25 0.17
CA LYS A 25 7.88 -12.41 -0.38
C LYS A 25 9.39 -12.17 -0.31
N VAL A 26 10.06 -12.87 0.59
CA VAL A 26 11.52 -12.81 0.72
C VAL A 26 12.12 -13.75 -0.32
N THR A 27 12.54 -13.20 -1.45
CA THR A 27 13.20 -13.98 -2.53
C THR A 27 14.72 -13.80 -2.42
N ILE A 28 15.48 -14.89 -2.41
CA ILE A 28 16.94 -14.89 -2.33
C ILE A 28 17.53 -14.55 -3.71
N SER A 29 17.60 -13.25 -4.05
CA SER A 29 18.28 -12.62 -5.20
C SER A 29 17.81 -12.94 -6.64
N GLU A 30 17.83 -11.88 -7.47
CA GLU A 30 17.68 -11.76 -8.95
C GLU A 30 16.36 -12.09 -9.67
N PHE A 31 15.36 -12.73 -9.04
CA PHE A 31 14.09 -13.04 -9.72
C PHE A 31 12.89 -12.14 -9.35
N VAL A 32 13.12 -10.92 -8.87
CA VAL A 32 11.96 -10.04 -8.58
C VAL A 32 11.49 -9.38 -9.87
N SER A 33 10.31 -9.81 -10.29
CA SER A 33 9.72 -9.41 -11.54
C SER A 33 8.21 -9.27 -11.29
N ARG A 34 7.60 -8.09 -11.55
CA ARG A 34 6.36 -8.20 -12.34
C ARG A 34 6.75 -8.54 -13.77
N GLU A 35 7.71 -7.75 -14.29
CA GLU A 35 8.96 -8.24 -14.90
C GLU A 35 10.22 -7.40 -14.59
N LYS A 36 10.28 -6.64 -13.47
CA LYS A 36 11.50 -6.14 -12.76
C LYS A 36 11.09 -5.28 -11.55
N ALA A 37 10.35 -5.88 -10.62
CA ALA A 37 9.97 -5.18 -9.38
C ALA A 37 11.11 -5.30 -8.36
N ASP A 38 11.19 -4.44 -7.36
CA ASP A 38 12.17 -4.58 -6.26
C ASP A 38 11.64 -5.51 -5.17
N HIS A 39 10.34 -5.40 -4.88
CA HIS A 39 9.66 -6.19 -3.84
C HIS A 39 8.30 -6.69 -4.31
N GLU A 40 7.95 -7.91 -3.91
CA GLU A 40 6.62 -8.51 -4.11
C GLU A 40 5.96 -8.73 -2.74
N TYR A 41 4.68 -8.38 -2.64
CA TYR A 41 3.85 -8.56 -1.46
C TYR A 41 2.60 -9.37 -1.83
N LEU A 42 2.28 -10.36 -1.00
CA LEU A 42 1.07 -11.16 -1.11
C LEU A 42 0.04 -10.63 -0.12
N ILE A 43 -1.15 -10.31 -0.60
CA ILE A 43 -2.25 -9.78 0.20
C ILE A 43 -3.35 -10.84 0.22
N GLY A 44 -3.64 -11.37 1.41
CA GLY A 44 -4.62 -12.43 1.61
C GLY A 44 -5.66 -12.09 2.67
N ASN A 45 -6.66 -12.96 2.79
CA ASN A 45 -7.61 -12.93 3.90
C ASN A 45 -7.10 -13.79 5.08
N ARG A 46 -7.82 -13.77 6.20
CA ARG A 46 -7.54 -14.64 7.35
C ARG A 46 -7.61 -16.15 7.09
N PHE A 47 -8.24 -16.56 5.99
CA PHE A 47 -8.41 -17.97 5.61
C PHE A 47 -7.23 -18.49 4.78
N GLY A 48 -6.25 -17.63 4.46
CA GLY A 48 -5.09 -17.99 3.65
C GLY A 48 -5.30 -17.84 2.15
N ASP A 49 -6.47 -17.38 1.70
CA ASP A 49 -6.70 -17.12 0.28
C ASP A 49 -5.96 -15.86 -0.15
N ARG A 50 -5.17 -15.97 -1.23
CA ARG A 50 -4.57 -14.80 -1.86
C ARG A 50 -5.62 -14.02 -2.64
N LEU A 51 -5.84 -12.78 -2.25
CA LEU A 51 -6.76 -11.85 -2.91
C LEU A 51 -6.02 -11.00 -3.95
N TYR A 52 -4.85 -10.48 -3.58
CA TYR A 52 -4.05 -9.58 -4.41
C TYR A 52 -2.55 -9.90 -4.36
N SER A 53 -1.84 -9.47 -5.39
CA SER A 53 -0.38 -9.34 -5.40
C SER A 53 0.00 -7.87 -5.59
N ALA A 54 0.94 -7.38 -4.79
CA ALA A 54 1.48 -6.03 -4.89
C ALA A 54 2.94 -6.09 -5.33
N TYR A 55 3.33 -5.20 -6.25
CA TYR A 55 4.70 -5.09 -6.74
C TYR A 55 5.20 -3.67 -6.55
N GLU A 56 6.32 -3.54 -5.85
CA GLU A 56 7.03 -2.28 -5.63
C GLU A 56 8.09 -2.09 -6.70
N PHE A 57 8.15 -0.89 -7.28
CA PHE A 57 9.14 -0.47 -8.25
C PHE A 57 9.79 0.82 -7.77
N SER A 58 11.11 0.90 -7.80
CA SER A 58 11.78 2.17 -7.56
C SER A 58 13.13 2.30 -8.25
N ASP A 59 13.34 3.51 -8.76
CA ASP A 59 14.40 3.84 -9.69
C ASP A 59 15.78 4.02 -9.04
N TRP A 60 15.84 4.07 -7.70
CA TRP A 60 17.10 4.32 -6.97
C TRP A 60 17.92 3.06 -6.64
N GLY A 61 17.46 1.87 -7.05
CA GLY A 61 18.04 0.61 -6.61
C GLY A 61 18.04 0.46 -5.08
N ASN A 62 18.53 -0.66 -4.57
CA ASN A 62 18.64 -0.92 -3.13
C ASN A 62 19.75 -0.08 -2.45
N ALA A 63 20.03 1.14 -2.92
CA ALA A 63 21.08 1.99 -2.39
C ALA A 63 20.70 2.48 -0.98
N SER A 64 21.41 1.95 0.01
CA SER A 64 21.20 2.05 1.46
C SER A 64 21.15 3.46 2.08
N CYS A 65 21.32 4.54 1.31
CA CYS A 65 21.53 5.87 1.88
C CYS A 65 20.24 6.63 2.27
N TYR A 66 19.05 6.18 1.87
CA TYR A 66 17.78 6.86 2.15
C TYR A 66 16.57 5.90 2.27
N SER A 67 16.74 4.74 2.91
CA SER A 67 15.75 3.65 2.93
C SER A 67 14.32 4.10 3.30
N GLU A 68 14.19 4.98 4.29
CA GLU A 68 12.88 5.43 4.79
C GLU A 68 12.24 6.51 3.93
N ASN A 69 13.01 7.27 3.14
CA ASN A 69 12.54 8.45 2.38
C ASN A 69 12.49 8.21 0.86
N ARG A 70 12.85 7.00 0.45
CA ARG A 70 12.91 6.57 -0.96
C ARG A 70 11.52 6.60 -1.61
N PRO A 71 11.38 7.23 -2.78
CA PRO A 71 10.17 7.13 -3.58
C PRO A 71 10.02 5.73 -4.15
N PHE A 72 8.77 5.31 -4.30
CA PHE A 72 8.43 4.06 -4.96
C PHE A 72 7.04 4.10 -5.56
N LYS A 73 6.82 3.24 -6.54
CA LYS A 73 5.50 2.94 -7.09
C LYS A 73 5.08 1.56 -6.64
N MET A 74 3.87 1.44 -6.08
CA MET A 74 3.28 0.16 -5.70
C MET A 74 2.10 -0.13 -6.61
N ARG A 75 2.13 -1.24 -7.33
CA ARG A 75 1.03 -1.65 -8.21
C ARG A 75 0.37 -2.90 -7.66
N VAL A 76 -0.94 -2.85 -7.45
CA VAL A 76 -1.73 -3.93 -6.86
C VAL A 76 -2.59 -4.61 -7.92
N PHE A 77 -2.45 -5.92 -8.03
CA PHE A 77 -3.14 -6.76 -9.01
C PHE A 77 -4.09 -7.71 -8.32
N SER A 78 -5.29 -7.80 -8.86
CA SER A 78 -6.22 -8.89 -8.53
C SER A 78 -5.63 -10.24 -8.96
N ASN A 79 -6.18 -11.31 -8.39
CA ASN A 79 -5.88 -12.68 -8.83
C ASN A 79 -6.16 -12.96 -10.33
N ARG A 80 -6.89 -12.08 -11.03
CA ARG A 80 -7.15 -12.14 -12.47
C ARG A 80 -6.07 -11.45 -13.32
N GLY A 81 -5.01 -10.91 -12.70
CA GLY A 81 -3.96 -10.16 -13.39
C GLY A 81 -4.34 -8.73 -13.76
N VAL A 82 -5.55 -8.29 -13.41
CA VAL A 82 -6.02 -6.91 -13.62
C VAL A 82 -5.48 -6.02 -12.51
N GLU A 83 -4.87 -4.91 -12.90
CA GLU A 83 -4.47 -3.84 -11.97
C GLU A 83 -5.71 -3.20 -11.37
N ALA A 84 -5.78 -3.17 -10.04
CA ALA A 84 -6.92 -2.57 -9.33
C ALA A 84 -6.58 -1.14 -8.89
N ILE A 85 -5.39 -0.98 -8.32
CA ILE A 85 -4.93 0.29 -7.74
C ILE A 85 -3.40 0.40 -7.85
N CYS A 86 -2.95 1.62 -8.08
CA CYS A 86 -1.55 2.00 -8.10
C CYS A 86 -1.34 3.11 -7.06
N PHE A 87 -0.22 3.04 -6.34
CA PHE A 87 0.21 4.06 -5.41
C PHE A 87 1.53 4.65 -5.87
N ASP A 88 1.64 5.97 -5.84
CA ASP A 88 2.86 6.70 -6.13
C ASP A 88 3.31 7.43 -4.87
N ARG A 89 4.47 7.06 -4.36
CA ARG A 89 5.09 7.73 -3.22
C ARG A 89 6.26 8.56 -3.75
N PRO A 90 6.14 9.91 -3.77
CA PRO A 90 7.26 10.78 -4.09
C PRO A 90 8.31 10.75 -2.97
N PHE A 91 9.51 11.27 -3.27
CA PHE A 91 10.55 11.44 -2.26
C PHE A 91 10.03 12.41 -1.20
N SER A 92 10.17 12.04 0.07
CA SER A 92 9.77 12.89 1.18
C SER A 92 10.89 12.99 2.20
N SER A 93 11.16 14.20 2.69
CA SER A 93 12.20 14.45 3.69
C SER A 93 11.71 14.32 5.13
N CYS A 94 10.40 14.47 5.39
CA CYS A 94 9.88 14.60 6.76
C CYS A 94 8.53 13.94 7.02
N TYR A 95 7.61 13.90 6.04
CA TYR A 95 6.24 13.38 6.24
C TYR A 95 5.81 12.50 5.08
N GLN A 96 5.27 11.33 5.40
CA GLN A 96 4.85 10.39 4.37
C GLN A 96 3.66 10.92 3.58
N CYS A 97 3.74 10.93 2.25
CA CYS A 97 2.62 11.21 1.37
C CYS A 97 2.61 10.18 0.24
N ILE A 98 1.46 9.60 -0.02
CA ILE A 98 1.26 8.58 -1.04
C ILE A 98 0.02 8.94 -1.83
N GLU A 99 0.18 9.13 -3.14
CA GLU A 99 -0.91 9.38 -4.07
C GLU A 99 -1.50 8.04 -4.53
N ALA A 100 -2.82 7.94 -4.64
CA ALA A 100 -3.53 6.73 -5.02
C ALA A 100 -4.24 6.93 -6.37
N TYR A 101 -4.14 5.91 -7.22
CA TYR A 101 -4.68 5.91 -8.58
C TYR A 101 -5.47 4.63 -8.84
N SER A 102 -6.73 4.74 -9.25
CA SER A 102 -7.48 3.62 -9.78
C SER A 102 -7.22 3.46 -11.27
N THR A 103 -7.06 2.22 -11.73
CA THR A 103 -6.92 1.92 -13.17
C THR A 103 -8.11 2.42 -13.99
N SER A 104 -9.30 2.50 -13.38
CA SER A 104 -10.53 2.95 -14.06
C SER A 104 -10.79 4.45 -13.99
N HIS A 105 -10.30 5.13 -12.95
CA HIS A 105 -10.64 6.53 -12.65
C HIS A 105 -9.44 7.50 -12.60
N GLY A 106 -8.22 7.01 -12.76
CA GLY A 106 -7.02 7.85 -12.60
C GLY A 106 -6.77 8.18 -11.13
N HIS A 107 -6.32 9.41 -10.85
CA HIS A 107 -6.05 9.86 -9.48
C HIS A 107 -7.34 9.86 -8.63
N ILE A 108 -7.34 9.19 -7.49
CA ILE A 108 -8.51 9.05 -6.60
C ILE A 108 -8.34 9.74 -5.24
N GLY A 109 -7.13 10.18 -4.91
CA GLY A 109 -6.82 10.84 -3.65
C GLY A 109 -5.45 10.45 -3.11
N ARG A 110 -5.23 10.70 -1.83
CA ARG A 110 -3.93 10.52 -1.18
C ARG A 110 -4.04 10.12 0.27
N VAL A 111 -2.95 9.53 0.77
CA VAL A 111 -2.72 9.26 2.18
C VAL A 111 -1.54 10.11 2.62
N SER A 112 -1.75 10.97 3.61
CA SER A 112 -0.72 11.89 4.11
C SER A 112 -0.55 11.75 5.61
N GLN A 113 0.70 11.69 6.07
CA GLN A 113 1.05 11.70 7.48
C GLN A 113 0.78 13.09 8.07
N ILE A 114 0.06 13.11 9.19
CA ILE A 114 -0.15 14.30 10.00
C ILE A 114 0.94 14.33 11.07
N CYS A 115 1.59 15.47 11.23
CA CYS A 115 2.52 15.68 12.34
C CYS A 115 1.76 15.58 13.67
N GLY A 116 2.17 14.63 14.51
CA GLY A 116 1.60 14.39 15.83
C GLY A 116 2.70 14.03 16.82
N MET A 117 2.54 14.44 18.07
CA MET A 117 3.60 14.38 19.09
C MET A 117 3.93 12.95 19.56
N CYS A 118 2.95 12.05 19.61
CA CYS A 118 3.12 10.73 20.26
C CYS A 118 2.49 9.56 19.49
N ARG A 119 1.90 9.79 18.31
CA ARG A 119 1.17 8.76 17.56
C ARG A 119 1.29 8.99 16.05
N PRO A 120 1.76 8.02 15.26
CA PRO A 120 1.71 8.11 13.81
C PRO A 120 0.25 8.19 13.38
N THR A 121 -0.09 9.27 12.68
CA THR A 121 -1.45 9.58 12.25
C THR A 121 -1.42 9.85 10.76
N PHE A 122 -2.34 9.25 10.02
CA PHE A 122 -2.46 9.42 8.57
C PHE A 122 -3.87 9.84 8.20
N SER A 123 -3.99 10.85 7.36
CA SER A 123 -5.25 11.29 6.77
C SER A 123 -5.40 10.65 5.40
N VAL A 124 -6.56 10.05 5.14
CA VAL A 124 -6.97 9.56 3.82
C VAL A 124 -7.92 10.59 3.22
N THR A 125 -7.50 11.26 2.16
CA THR A 125 -8.26 12.33 1.52
C THR A 125 -8.60 11.97 0.08
N GLY A 126 -9.78 12.36 -0.39
CA GLY A 126 -10.16 12.28 -1.80
C GLY A 126 -9.49 13.32 -2.69
N ILE A 127 -9.90 13.34 -3.95
CA ILE A 127 -9.42 14.31 -4.97
C ILE A 127 -9.73 15.76 -4.57
N THR A 128 -10.84 15.98 -3.86
CA THR A 128 -11.29 17.30 -3.37
C THR A 128 -10.60 17.73 -2.08
N ASN A 129 -9.67 16.93 -1.54
CA ASN A 129 -9.03 17.09 -0.22
C ASN A 129 -9.96 16.92 0.98
N ASP A 130 -11.17 16.40 0.77
CA ASP A 130 -12.05 16.00 1.85
C ASP A 130 -11.47 14.76 2.55
N CYS A 131 -11.37 14.82 3.89
CA CYS A 131 -10.88 13.70 4.68
C CYS A 131 -11.99 12.67 4.88
N PHE A 132 -11.76 11.45 4.39
CA PHE A 132 -12.70 10.33 4.52
C PHE A 132 -12.42 9.50 5.78
N LEU A 133 -11.14 9.32 6.10
CA LEU A 133 -10.70 8.45 7.18
C LEU A 133 -9.40 8.98 7.78
N THR A 134 -9.28 8.88 9.10
CA THR A 134 -7.99 9.05 9.80
C THR A 134 -7.54 7.70 10.33
N ILE A 135 -6.33 7.29 9.96
CA ILE A 135 -5.68 6.06 10.43
C ILE A 135 -4.75 6.46 11.56
N TYR A 136 -4.89 5.79 12.69
CA TYR A 136 -4.05 6.02 13.85
C TYR A 136 -3.24 4.76 14.17
N GLY A 137 -1.92 4.83 14.06
CA GLY A 137 -1.05 3.71 14.42
C GLY A 137 -0.91 3.54 15.95
N PRO A 138 -0.05 2.64 16.43
CA PRO A 138 0.16 2.46 17.87
C PRO A 138 0.77 3.70 18.52
N LEU A 139 0.58 3.87 19.84
CA LEU A 139 1.23 4.96 20.58
C LEU A 139 2.74 4.75 20.57
N CYS A 140 3.49 5.77 20.16
CA CYS A 140 4.94 5.81 20.30
C CYS A 140 5.27 6.28 21.72
N CYS A 141 5.19 5.38 22.69
CA CYS A 141 5.83 5.57 23.98
C CYS A 141 7.16 4.81 23.96
N CYS A 142 8.19 5.44 23.38
CA CYS A 142 9.61 5.17 23.60
C CYS A 142 10.12 3.71 23.41
N ASN A 143 10.95 3.51 22.39
CA ASN A 143 11.90 2.38 22.21
C ASN A 143 11.32 0.95 22.12
N SER A 144 10.89 0.56 20.92
CA SER A 144 11.29 -0.73 20.33
C SER A 144 10.78 -0.80 18.89
N SER A 145 11.60 -1.38 18.03
CA SER A 145 11.26 -1.83 16.67
C SER A 145 9.84 -2.38 16.57
N PHE A 146 9.17 -2.04 15.47
CA PHE A 146 7.89 -2.63 15.07
C PHE A 146 8.15 -4.12 14.76
N ASP A 147 8.13 -4.96 15.79
CA ASP A 147 8.28 -6.41 15.62
C ASP A 147 7.00 -7.02 15.03
N ASP A 148 7.23 -7.90 14.06
CA ASP A 148 6.24 -8.64 13.29
C ASP A 148 5.15 -9.30 14.16
N PHE A 149 3.92 -9.34 13.60
CA PHE A 149 2.80 -10.10 14.16
C PHE A 149 3.19 -11.58 14.34
N LYS A 150 3.19 -12.05 15.59
CA LYS A 150 3.10 -13.48 15.94
C LYS A 150 1.69 -14.01 15.72
#